data_AF-A0A538GKA8-F1
#
_entry.id   AF-A0A538GKA8-F1
#
_cell.length_a   1.000
_cell.length_b   1.000
_cell.length_c   1.000
_cell.angle_alpha   90.00
_cell.angle_beta   90.00
_cell.angle_gamma   90.00
#
_symmetry.space_group_name_H-M   'P 1'
#
loop_
_entity.id
_entity.type
_entity.pdbx_description
1 polymer ?
#
loop_
_entity_poly.entity_id
_entity_poly.type
_entity_poly.pdbx_seq_one_letter_code
_entity_poly.pdbx_strand_id
1 'polypeptide(L)'
;MTNAGSIDYRGALEAVERILNRGGGPDEVLRAVLEALHVRGVASARVNMLENGRLVERLGVGQEADRIVAPVGYEGSEFGSLELAADDRAFVERVATLISPYVARLESAADR
;
A
#
# COMPACT_ATOMS: atom_id res chain seq x y z
N MET A 1 -21.96 3.72 17.52
CA MET A 1 -20.65 3.17 17.94
C MET A 1 -20.20 2.25 16.83
N THR A 2 -19.36 2.72 15.92
CA THR A 2 -18.79 1.87 14.87
C THR A 2 -17.87 0.89 15.59
N ASN A 3 -18.21 -0.39 15.60
CA ASN A 3 -17.30 -1.44 16.05
C ASN A 3 -16.13 -1.42 15.07
N ALA A 4 -15.07 -0.68 15.38
CA ALA A 4 -13.81 -0.80 14.69
C ALA A 4 -13.31 -2.20 15.02
N GLY A 5 -13.63 -3.16 14.14
CA GLY A 5 -13.04 -4.48 14.22
C GLY A 5 -11.53 -4.29 14.22
N SER A 6 -10.86 -4.74 15.29
CA SER A 6 -9.41 -4.69 15.40
C SER A 6 -8.80 -5.23 14.10
N ILE A 7 -7.93 -4.45 13.46
CA ILE A 7 -7.24 -4.90 12.24
C ILE A 7 -6.46 -6.17 12.59
N ASP A 8 -6.65 -7.23 11.80
CA ASP A 8 -5.82 -8.43 11.91
C ASP A 8 -4.49 -8.20 11.19
N TYR A 9 -3.55 -7.54 11.87
CA TYR A 9 -2.25 -7.15 11.29
C TYR A 9 -1.43 -8.34 10.81
N ARG A 10 -1.46 -9.44 11.56
CA ARG A 10 -0.73 -10.65 11.20
C ARG A 10 -1.34 -11.30 9.96
N GLY A 11 -2.66 -11.53 9.96
CA GLY A 11 -3.34 -12.10 8.80
C GLY A 11 -3.29 -11.19 7.57
N ALA A 12 -3.17 -9.88 7.76
CA ALA A 12 -2.94 -8.91 6.71
C ALA A 12 -1.55 -9.03 6.09
N LEU A 13 -0.49 -9.07 6.90
CA LEU A 13 0.87 -9.28 6.40
C LEU A 13 1.00 -10.62 5.67
N GLU A 14 0.48 -11.71 6.25
CA GLU A 14 0.51 -13.03 5.62
C GLU A 14 -0.20 -13.03 4.26
N ALA A 15 -1.29 -12.27 4.11
CA ALA A 15 -1.98 -12.14 2.83
C ALA A 15 -1.21 -11.31 1.80
N VAL A 16 -0.61 -10.20 2.23
CA VAL A 16 0.29 -9.39 1.39
C VAL A 16 1.41 -10.28 0.86
N GLU A 17 2.14 -10.96 1.74
CA GLU A 17 3.26 -11.82 1.36
C GLU A 17 2.83 -12.92 0.37
N ARG A 18 1.66 -13.53 0.57
CA ARG A 18 1.10 -14.50 -0.38
C ARG A 18 0.82 -13.92 -1.77
N ILE A 19 0.32 -12.69 -1.84
CA ILE A 19 0.07 -12.00 -3.12
C ILE A 19 1.41 -11.71 -3.81
N LEU A 20 2.38 -11.17 -3.07
CA LEU A 20 3.71 -10.88 -3.59
C LEU A 20 4.42 -12.15 -4.09
N ASN A 21 4.25 -13.27 -3.40
CA ASN A 21 4.81 -14.56 -3.80
C ASN A 21 4.14 -15.16 -5.05
N ARG A 22 2.86 -14.85 -5.29
CA ARG A 22 2.17 -15.23 -6.54
C ARG A 22 2.70 -14.42 -7.73
N GLY A 23 3.10 -13.17 -7.49
CA GLY A 23 3.53 -12.23 -8.52
C GLY A 23 2.38 -11.79 -9.43
N GLY A 24 2.74 -11.11 -10.52
CA GLY A 24 1.80 -10.50 -11.48
C GLY A 24 2.31 -9.17 -12.02
N GLY A 25 1.46 -8.48 -12.77
CA GLY A 25 1.74 -7.10 -13.19
C GLY A 25 1.82 -6.15 -11.98
N PRO A 26 2.61 -5.06 -12.04
CA PRO A 26 2.78 -4.17 -10.89
C PRO A 26 1.46 -3.55 -10.42
N ASP A 27 0.61 -3.05 -11.34
CA ASP A 27 -0.72 -2.51 -11.01
C ASP A 27 -1.63 -3.58 -10.37
N GLU A 28 -1.69 -4.76 -10.98
CA GLU A 28 -2.52 -5.88 -10.54
C GLU A 28 -2.14 -6.33 -9.12
N VAL A 29 -0.84 -6.48 -8.85
CA VAL A 29 -0.35 -6.89 -7.53
C VAL A 29 -0.62 -5.82 -6.48
N LEU A 30 -0.37 -4.56 -6.78
CA LEU A 30 -0.63 -3.46 -5.84
C LEU A 30 -2.12 -3.34 -5.52
N ARG A 31 -3.00 -3.43 -6.53
CA ARG A 31 -4.46 -3.44 -6.34
C ARG A 31 -4.89 -4.59 -5.45
N ALA A 32 -4.41 -5.81 -5.72
CA ALA A 32 -4.72 -6.98 -4.92
C ALA A 32 -4.24 -6.83 -3.46
N VAL A 33 -3.07 -6.20 -3.23
CA VAL A 33 -2.58 -5.90 -1.88
C VAL A 33 -3.52 -4.94 -1.15
N LEU A 34 -3.90 -3.83 -1.76
CA LEU A 34 -4.81 -2.85 -1.13
C LEU A 34 -6.17 -3.47 -0.80
N GLU A 35 -6.73 -4.25 -1.73
CA GLU A 35 -7.98 -4.99 -1.49
C GLU A 35 -7.85 -5.99 -0.33
N ALA A 36 -6.74 -6.74 -0.26
CA ALA A 36 -6.51 -7.71 0.81
C ALA A 36 -6.38 -7.06 2.19
N LEU A 37 -5.78 -5.87 2.26
CA LEU A 37 -5.72 -5.05 3.47
C LEU A 37 -7.13 -4.60 3.87
N HIS A 38 -7.92 -4.11 2.90
CA HIS A 38 -9.28 -3.63 3.15
C HIS A 38 -10.21 -4.71 3.68
N VAL A 39 -10.17 -5.90 3.08
CA VAL A 39 -10.92 -7.09 3.53
C VAL A 39 -10.58 -7.49 4.97
N ARG A 40 -9.43 -7.07 5.50
CA ARG A 40 -8.94 -7.40 6.85
C ARG A 40 -9.12 -6.26 7.86
N GLY A 41 -9.93 -5.28 7.52
CA GLY A 41 -10.35 -4.23 8.45
C GLY A 41 -9.59 -2.91 8.30
N VAL A 42 -8.63 -2.79 7.37
CA VAL A 42 -8.04 -1.50 7.04
C VAL A 42 -9.09 -0.66 6.31
N ALA A 43 -9.64 0.37 6.97
CA ALA A 43 -10.78 1.12 6.44
C ALA A 43 -10.48 1.82 5.09
N SER A 44 -9.21 2.17 4.87
CA SER A 44 -8.73 2.77 3.62
C SER A 44 -7.26 2.48 3.37
N ALA A 45 -6.89 2.23 2.11
CA ALA A 45 -5.52 1.94 1.72
C ALA A 45 -5.21 2.58 0.37
N ARG A 46 -4.14 3.37 0.27
CA ARG A 46 -3.78 4.15 -0.92
C ARG A 46 -2.29 4.08 -1.22
N VAL A 47 -1.94 3.99 -2.50
CA VAL A 47 -0.59 4.24 -3.00
C VAL A 47 -0.61 5.55 -3.77
N ASN A 48 0.19 6.49 -3.31
CA ASN A 48 0.45 7.74 -4.02
C ASN A 48 1.85 7.68 -4.64
N MET A 49 2.01 8.26 -5.82
CA MET A 49 3.30 8.35 -6.50
C MET A 49 3.72 9.80 -6.65
N LEU A 50 5.03 10.03 -6.59
CA LEU A 50 5.62 11.35 -6.76
C LEU A 50 5.75 11.66 -8.26
N GLU A 51 4.89 12.54 -8.75
CA GLU A 51 4.87 12.99 -10.15
C GLU A 51 5.12 14.50 -10.19
N ASN A 52 6.15 14.94 -10.93
CA ASN A 52 6.48 16.36 -11.07
C ASN A 52 6.57 17.10 -9.72
N GLY A 53 7.10 16.43 -8.69
CA GLY A 53 7.23 16.97 -7.33
C GLY A 53 5.94 17.01 -6.51
N ARG A 54 4.88 16.31 -6.94
CA ARG A 54 3.59 16.23 -6.25
C ARG A 54 3.18 14.77 -6.02
N LEU A 55 2.60 14.48 -4.86
CA LEU A 55 1.99 13.17 -4.64
C LEU A 55 0.63 13.10 -5.35
N VAL A 56 0.47 12.12 -6.21
CA VAL A 56 -0.76 11.82 -6.96
C VAL A 56 -1.23 10.43 -6.56
N GLU A 57 -2.51 10.29 -6.19
CA GLU A 57 -3.10 8.99 -5.89
C GLU A 57 -3.12 8.15 -7.18
N ARG A 58 -2.49 6.97 -7.13
CA ARG A 58 -2.46 6.02 -8.25
C ARG A 58 -3.42 4.88 -8.06
N LEU A 59 -3.51 4.38 -6.82
CA LEU A 59 -4.37 3.26 -6.45
C LEU A 59 -4.97 3.54 -5.07
N GLY A 60 -6.24 3.20 -4.89
CA GLY A 60 -6.94 3.42 -3.63
C GLY A 60 -8.15 2.50 -3.46
N VAL A 61 -8.42 2.12 -2.21
CA VAL A 61 -9.64 1.43 -1.78
C VAL A 61 -10.15 2.02 -0.48
N GLY A 62 -11.46 1.88 -0.25
CA GLY A 62 -12.12 2.39 0.95
C GLY A 62 -12.39 3.90 0.92
N GLN A 63 -13.00 4.39 1.99
CA GLN A 63 -13.37 5.81 2.13
C GLN A 63 -12.25 6.60 2.82
N GLU A 64 -12.41 7.91 2.98
CA GLU A 64 -11.44 8.71 3.72
C GLU A 64 -11.52 8.38 5.23
N ALA A 65 -10.36 8.23 5.87
CA ALA A 65 -10.21 7.92 7.28
C ALA A 65 -8.87 8.45 7.81
N ASP A 66 -8.75 8.53 9.14
CA ASP A 66 -7.47 8.78 9.81
C ASP A 66 -6.46 7.70 9.42
N ARG A 67 -5.24 8.13 9.09
CA ARG A 67 -4.28 7.28 8.40
C ARG A 67 -2.84 7.55 8.81
N ILE A 68 -2.06 6.48 8.74
CA ILE A 68 -0.61 6.50 8.84
C ILE A 68 -0.05 6.52 7.43
N VAL A 69 0.85 7.47 7.18
CA VAL A 69 1.57 7.63 5.90
C VAL A 69 3.00 7.13 6.08
N ALA A 70 3.43 6.19 5.23
CA ALA A 70 4.81 5.73 5.16
C ALA A 70 5.40 6.02 3.77
N PRO A 71 6.65 6.52 3.68
CA PRO A 71 7.31 6.73 2.39
C PRO A 71 7.58 5.38 1.72
N VAL A 72 7.52 5.36 0.39
CA VAL A 72 7.87 4.21 -0.43
C VAL A 72 9.12 4.57 -1.23
N GLY A 73 10.24 4.00 -0.78
CA GLY A 73 11.53 4.10 -1.47
C GLY A 73 12.04 2.73 -1.92
N TYR A 74 12.76 2.69 -3.05
CA TYR A 74 13.38 1.50 -3.59
C TYR A 74 14.74 1.85 -4.22
N GLU A 75 15.79 1.09 -3.87
CA GLU A 75 17.17 1.26 -4.37
C GLU A 75 17.72 2.70 -4.29
N GLY A 76 17.37 3.43 -3.22
CA GLY A 76 17.83 4.80 -2.97
C GLY A 76 17.00 5.89 -3.65
N SER A 77 15.97 5.53 -4.42
CA SER A 77 15.01 6.44 -5.03
C SER A 77 13.70 6.46 -4.22
N GLU A 78 13.11 7.64 -4.08
CA GLU A 78 11.78 7.84 -3.50
C GLU A 78 10.72 7.86 -4.60
N PHE A 79 9.69 7.01 -4.49
CA PHE A 79 8.65 6.86 -5.51
C PHE A 79 7.30 7.42 -5.07
N GLY A 80 7.10 7.66 -3.78
CA GLY A 80 5.85 8.20 -3.24
C GLY A 80 5.54 7.69 -1.83
N SER A 81 4.28 7.39 -1.55
CA SER A 81 3.83 7.00 -0.21
C SER A 81 2.76 5.91 -0.22
N LEU A 82 2.72 5.14 0.87
CA LEU A 82 1.62 4.26 1.24
C LEU A 82 0.84 4.91 2.38
N GLU A 83 -0.48 5.02 2.24
CA GLU A 83 -1.36 5.53 3.29
C GLU A 83 -2.36 4.46 3.71
N LEU A 84 -2.34 4.06 4.98
CA LEU A 84 -3.25 3.06 5.54
C LEU A 84 -4.01 3.63 6.73
N ALA A 85 -5.33 3.40 6.76
CA ALA A 85 -6.15 3.62 7.95
C ALA A 85 -5.90 2.50 8.97
N ALA A 86 -4.79 2.64 9.70
CA ALA A 86 -4.29 1.74 10.72
C ALA A 86 -3.71 2.56 11.89
N ASP A 87 -3.59 1.95 13.07
CA ASP A 87 -2.96 2.57 14.24
C ASP A 87 -1.54 2.05 14.52
N ASP A 88 -1.11 0.98 13.85
CA ASP A 88 0.25 0.42 13.92
C ASP A 88 1.18 0.98 12.82
N ARG A 89 2.08 1.89 13.19
CA ARG A 89 3.11 2.47 12.30
C ARG A 89 4.04 1.40 11.71
N ALA A 90 4.50 0.45 12.52
CA ALA A 90 5.48 -0.54 12.10
C ALA A 90 4.88 -1.48 11.05
N PHE A 91 3.59 -1.82 11.18
CA PHE A 91 2.86 -2.53 10.14
C PHE A 91 2.82 -1.74 8.83
N VAL A 92 2.49 -0.45 8.85
CA VAL A 92 2.42 0.36 7.62
C VAL A 92 3.79 0.47 6.95
N GLU A 93 4.85 0.75 7.71
CA GLU A 93 6.23 0.80 7.19
C GLU A 93 6.68 -0.54 6.61
N ARG A 94 6.27 -1.65 7.23
CA ARG A 94 6.57 -2.99 6.73
C ARG A 94 5.87 -3.24 5.40
N VAL A 95 4.59 -2.91 5.27
CA VAL A 95 3.85 -3.06 4.01
C VAL A 95 4.46 -2.16 2.93
N ALA A 96 4.78 -0.90 3.25
CA ALA A 96 5.43 0.04 2.32
C ALA A 96 6.74 -0.53 1.77
N THR A 97 7.55 -1.12 2.65
CA THR A 97 8.80 -1.80 2.27
C THR A 97 8.55 -3.00 1.36
N LEU A 98 7.53 -3.82 1.66
CA LEU A 98 7.24 -5.04 0.89
C LEU A 98 6.74 -4.73 -0.53
N ILE A 99 5.99 -3.65 -0.71
CA ILE A 99 5.44 -3.26 -2.02
C ILE A 99 6.39 -2.41 -2.85
N SER A 100 7.47 -1.86 -2.28
CA SER A 100 8.34 -0.90 -2.98
C SER A 100 8.93 -1.41 -4.31
N PRO A 101 9.28 -2.71 -4.49
CA PRO A 101 9.74 -3.22 -5.80
C PRO A 101 8.65 -3.23 -6.87
N TYR A 102 7.37 -3.24 -6.47
CA TYR A 102 6.22 -3.18 -7.39
C TYR A 102 5.87 -1.74 -7.74
N VAL A 103 6.00 -0.82 -6.77
CA VAL A 103 5.82 0.63 -7.02
C VAL A 103 6.89 1.15 -7.98
N ALA A 104 8.17 0.79 -7.77
CA ALA A 104 9.25 1.16 -8.68
C ALA A 104 9.02 0.65 -10.12
N ARG A 105 8.56 -0.60 -10.26
CA ARG A 105 8.21 -1.17 -11.59
C ARG A 105 6.98 -0.53 -12.22
N LEU A 106 6.01 -0.09 -11.42
CA LEU A 106 4.85 0.65 -11.92
C LEU A 106 5.30 1.97 -12.53
N GLU A 107 6.27 2.66 -11.89
CA GLU A 107 6.81 3.89 -12.45
C GLU A 107 7.52 3.65 -13.79
N SER A 108 8.44 2.69 -13.84
CA SER A 108 9.18 2.40 -15.08
C SER A 108 8.30 1.89 -16.24
N ALA A 109 7.03 1.58 -15.98
CA ALA A 109 6.03 1.27 -17.00
C ALA A 109 5.25 2.51 -17.47
N ALA A 110 5.15 3.57 -16.66
CA ALA A 110 4.47 4.82 -17.00
C ALA A 110 5.36 5.78 -17.82
N ASP A 111 6.69 5.70 -17.63
CA ASP A 111 7.68 6.48 -18.40
C ASP A 111 7.92 6.01 -19.85
N ARG A 112 7.22 4.97 -20.31
CA ARG A 112 7.36 4.38 -21.65
C ARG A 112 6.22 4.78 -22.57
#